data_AF-A0A286C5S2-F1
#
_entry.id   AF-A0A286C5S2-F1
#
_cell.length_a   1.000
_cell.length_b   1.000
_cell.length_c   1.000
_cell.angle_alpha   90.00
_cell.angle_beta   90.00
_cell.angle_gamma   90.00
#
_symmetry.space_group_name_H-M   'P 1'
#
loop_
_entity.id
_entity.type
_entity.pdbx_description
1 polymer ?
#
loop_
_entity_poly.entity_id
_entity_poly.type
_entity_poly.pdbx_seq_one_letter_code
_entity_poly.pdbx_strand_id
1 'polypeptide(L)'
;MKPFILLVASTALITTFAVNAGVLEGGKWSPSGCGAMPEAPVIDSSSADAFNRSIGTLNAWQEKIQAYHDCMVKEANADSSAINQAATAEQARINNAVEKMNKEAAAGKQRAEQSSSSSSSSSTPIAPPLTPAPGQMY
;
A
#
# COMPACT_ATOMS: atom_id res chain seq x y z
N MET A 1 26.23 -7.85 -55.44
CA MET A 1 24.95 -7.20 -55.76
C MET A 1 24.00 -7.38 -54.58
N LYS A 2 23.58 -6.24 -53.98
CA LYS A 2 22.50 -5.98 -53.00
C LYS A 2 22.34 -6.86 -51.74
N PRO A 3 22.60 -6.31 -50.53
CA PRO A 3 21.98 -6.81 -49.32
C PRO A 3 20.55 -6.26 -49.19
N PHE A 4 19.59 -7.16 -48.97
CA PHE A 4 18.22 -6.83 -48.59
C PHE A 4 18.20 -6.40 -47.11
N ILE A 5 17.80 -5.16 -46.85
CA ILE A 5 17.53 -4.67 -45.49
C ILE A 5 16.05 -4.97 -45.18
N LEU A 6 15.81 -5.94 -44.29
CA LEU A 6 14.50 -6.19 -43.70
C LEU A 6 14.24 -5.14 -42.61
N LEU A 7 13.35 -4.21 -42.91
CA LEU A 7 12.89 -3.18 -41.99
C LEU A 7 11.73 -3.75 -41.17
N VAL A 8 12.04 -4.30 -39.99
CA VAL A 8 11.04 -4.72 -39.00
C VAL A 8 10.47 -3.45 -38.37
N ALA A 9 9.30 -3.02 -38.86
CA ALA A 9 8.53 -1.96 -38.26
C ALA A 9 7.90 -2.47 -36.95
N SER A 10 8.59 -2.28 -35.84
CA SER A 10 8.02 -2.46 -34.51
C SER A 10 7.05 -1.30 -34.23
N THR A 11 5.78 -1.50 -34.55
CA THR A 11 4.69 -0.62 -34.11
C THR A 11 4.56 -0.76 -32.59
N ALA A 12 5.26 0.10 -31.84
CA ALA A 12 5.04 0.25 -30.42
C ALA A 12 3.62 0.81 -30.22
N LEU A 13 2.69 -0.05 -29.80
CA LEU A 13 1.41 0.35 -29.25
C LEU A 13 1.68 1.17 -27.98
N ILE A 14 1.67 2.49 -28.11
CA ILE A 14 1.64 3.40 -26.97
C ILE A 14 0.24 3.28 -26.37
N THR A 15 0.06 2.34 -25.45
CA THR A 15 -1.10 2.36 -24.56
C THR A 15 -0.91 3.55 -23.63
N THR A 16 -1.55 4.67 -23.96
CA THR A 16 -1.68 5.80 -23.04
C THR A 16 -2.52 5.33 -21.85
N PHE A 17 -1.86 4.86 -20.80
CA PHE A 17 -2.49 4.77 -19.49
C PHE A 17 -2.71 6.21 -19.04
N ALA A 18 -3.89 6.74 -19.31
CA ALA A 18 -4.35 7.94 -18.62
C ALA A 18 -4.48 7.56 -17.15
N VAL A 19 -3.41 7.74 -16.37
CA VAL A 19 -3.46 7.73 -14.90
C VAL A 19 -4.11 9.04 -14.50
N ASN A 20 -5.41 9.15 -14.77
CA ASN A 20 -6.28 10.13 -14.14
C ASN A 20 -6.98 9.36 -13.02
N ALA A 21 -6.25 9.16 -11.92
CA ALA A 21 -6.81 8.66 -10.66
C ALA A 21 -7.57 9.82 -10.00
N GLY A 22 -8.73 9.54 -9.41
CA GLY A 22 -9.53 10.56 -8.74
C GLY A 22 -8.78 11.18 -7.55
N VAL A 23 -9.31 12.28 -7.02
CA VAL A 23 -8.73 12.98 -5.87
C VAL A 23 -9.57 12.70 -4.64
N LEU A 24 -8.95 12.21 -3.56
CA LEU A 24 -9.57 12.08 -2.25
C LEU A 24 -9.02 13.18 -1.32
N GLU A 25 -9.82 14.19 -1.03
CA GLU A 25 -9.46 15.30 -0.15
C GLU A 25 -10.54 15.53 0.91
N GLY A 26 -10.15 15.57 2.19
CA GLY A 26 -11.10 15.83 3.28
C GLY A 26 -12.26 14.83 3.38
N GLY A 27 -12.05 13.58 2.93
CA GLY A 27 -13.10 12.55 2.87
C GLY A 27 -14.07 12.70 1.70
N LYS A 28 -13.80 13.61 0.76
CA LYS A 28 -14.55 13.76 -0.49
C LYS A 28 -13.71 13.25 -1.64
N TRP A 29 -14.29 12.34 -2.41
CA TRP A 29 -13.68 11.83 -3.62
C TRP A 29 -14.34 12.46 -4.85
N SER A 30 -13.54 12.83 -5.84
CA SER A 30 -14.01 13.27 -7.15
C SER A 30 -13.19 12.62 -8.27
N PRO A 31 -13.82 12.24 -9.39
CA PRO A 31 -13.09 11.74 -10.56
C PRO A 31 -12.21 12.84 -11.13
N SER A 32 -11.09 12.47 -11.75
CA SER A 32 -10.20 13.44 -12.42
C SER A 32 -10.22 13.29 -13.93
N GLY A 33 -10.57 12.11 -14.47
CA GLY A 33 -10.57 11.83 -15.90
C GLY A 33 -11.95 11.80 -16.56
N CYS A 34 -13.03 11.83 -15.79
CA CYS A 34 -14.40 11.66 -16.33
C CYS A 34 -15.02 12.93 -16.95
N GLY A 35 -14.32 14.07 -16.87
CA GLY A 35 -14.85 15.36 -17.33
C GLY A 35 -15.90 15.94 -16.37
N ALA A 36 -16.72 16.86 -16.87
CA ALA A 36 -17.78 17.48 -16.09
C ALA A 36 -19.05 16.61 -16.06
N MET A 37 -19.73 16.60 -14.91
CA MET A 37 -21.04 15.96 -14.78
C MET A 37 -22.06 16.63 -15.72
N PRO A 38 -22.74 15.86 -16.60
CA PRO A 38 -23.79 16.39 -17.45
C PRO A 38 -24.95 16.98 -16.65
N GLU A 39 -25.29 18.24 -16.91
CA GLU A 39 -26.43 18.92 -16.28
C GLU A 39 -27.77 18.33 -16.76
N ALA A 40 -28.68 18.07 -15.83
CA ALA A 40 -29.99 17.51 -16.13
C ALA A 40 -30.84 18.51 -16.94
N PRO A 41 -31.46 18.09 -18.06
CA PRO A 41 -32.27 18.98 -18.85
C PRO A 41 -33.60 19.29 -18.18
N VAL A 42 -34.15 20.48 -18.44
CA VAL A 42 -35.52 20.85 -18.07
C VAL A 42 -36.49 20.24 -19.09
N ILE A 43 -37.56 19.62 -18.61
CA ILE A 43 -38.62 19.07 -19.46
C ILE A 43 -39.72 20.11 -19.64
N ASP A 44 -39.93 20.55 -20.88
CA ASP A 44 -40.99 21.49 -21.24
C ASP A 44 -42.26 20.73 -21.63
N SER A 45 -43.30 20.84 -20.80
CA SER A 45 -44.62 20.22 -21.01
C SER A 45 -45.69 21.19 -21.52
N SER A 46 -45.32 22.41 -21.95
CA SER A 46 -46.26 23.45 -22.36
C SER A 46 -47.03 23.13 -23.65
N SER A 47 -46.47 22.28 -24.52
CA SER A 47 -47.12 21.76 -25.72
C SER A 47 -46.55 20.41 -26.13
N ALA A 48 -47.28 19.67 -26.96
CA ALA A 48 -46.82 18.37 -27.47
C ALA A 48 -45.46 18.48 -28.21
N ASP A 49 -45.27 19.55 -28.99
CA ASP A 49 -44.03 19.78 -29.73
C ASP A 49 -42.86 20.10 -28.79
N ALA A 50 -43.10 20.92 -27.76
CA ALA A 50 -42.09 21.25 -26.76
C ALA A 50 -41.68 20.01 -25.94
N PHE A 51 -42.65 19.18 -25.58
CA PHE A 51 -42.41 17.92 -24.90
C PHE A 51 -41.60 16.95 -25.75
N ASN A 52 -41.98 16.74 -27.02
CA ASN A 52 -41.25 15.86 -27.93
C ASN A 52 -39.78 16.29 -28.12
N ARG A 53 -39.50 17.60 -28.18
CA ARG A 53 -38.11 18.11 -28.20
C ARG A 53 -37.38 17.83 -26.89
N SER A 54 -38.06 17.96 -25.76
CA SER A 54 -37.49 17.66 -24.43
C SER A 54 -37.10 16.20 -24.29
N ILE A 55 -37.89 15.27 -24.86
CA ILE A 55 -37.55 13.84 -24.87
C ILE A 55 -36.25 13.55 -25.64
N GLY A 56 -36.03 14.20 -26.78
CA GLY A 56 -34.77 14.07 -27.52
C GLY A 56 -33.57 14.53 -26.69
N THR A 57 -33.71 15.65 -25.98
CA THR A 57 -32.67 16.19 -25.09
C THR A 57 -32.42 15.26 -23.89
N LEU A 58 -33.48 14.71 -23.30
CA LEU A 58 -33.40 13.76 -22.20
C LEU A 58 -32.65 12.47 -22.60
N ASN A 59 -32.92 11.93 -23.78
CA ASN A 59 -32.22 10.74 -24.28
C ASN A 59 -30.72 11.01 -24.44
N ALA A 60 -30.35 12.14 -25.05
CA ALA A 60 -28.94 12.53 -25.20
C ALA A 60 -28.25 12.77 -23.85
N TRP A 61 -28.97 13.31 -22.86
CA TRP A 61 -28.45 13.45 -21.49
C TRP A 61 -28.25 12.08 -20.82
N GLN A 62 -29.20 11.16 -20.96
CA GLN A 62 -29.11 9.81 -20.39
C GLN A 62 -27.87 9.06 -20.87
N GLU A 63 -27.55 9.14 -22.16
CA GLU A 63 -26.32 8.54 -22.71
C GLU A 63 -25.06 9.15 -22.09
N LYS A 64 -25.02 10.49 -21.97
CA LYS A 64 -23.86 11.19 -21.40
C LYS A 64 -23.68 10.93 -19.91
N ILE A 65 -24.75 10.94 -19.13
CA ILE A 65 -24.68 10.71 -17.69
C ILE A 65 -24.30 9.26 -17.39
N GLN A 66 -24.75 8.29 -18.21
CA GLN A 66 -24.32 6.91 -18.10
C GLN A 66 -22.81 6.77 -18.36
N ALA A 67 -22.30 7.38 -19.44
CA ALA A 67 -20.87 7.36 -19.74
C ALA A 67 -20.02 7.99 -18.63
N TYR A 68 -20.48 9.12 -18.07
CA TYR A 68 -19.84 9.77 -16.93
C TYR A 68 -19.85 8.88 -15.69
N HIS A 69 -20.99 8.26 -15.37
CA HIS A 69 -21.15 7.36 -14.23
C HIS A 69 -20.25 6.12 -14.34
N ASP A 70 -20.19 5.49 -15.52
CA ASP A 70 -19.35 4.31 -15.76
C ASP A 70 -17.86 4.65 -15.61
N CYS A 71 -17.44 5.82 -16.10
CA CYS A 71 -16.10 6.34 -15.86
C CYS A 71 -15.84 6.54 -14.36
N MET A 72 -16.77 7.19 -13.65
CA MET A 72 -16.65 7.42 -12.21
C MET A 72 -16.47 6.13 -11.43
N VAL A 73 -17.28 5.11 -11.71
CA VAL A 73 -17.20 3.80 -11.05
C VAL A 73 -15.85 3.15 -11.32
N LYS A 74 -15.34 3.23 -12.56
CA LYS A 74 -14.03 2.68 -12.93
C LYS A 74 -12.90 3.34 -12.15
N GLU A 75 -12.85 4.67 -12.10
CA GLU A 75 -11.83 5.42 -11.36
C GLU A 75 -11.91 5.14 -9.86
N ALA A 76 -13.11 5.20 -9.26
CA ALA A 76 -13.30 4.94 -7.84
C ALA A 76 -12.83 3.55 -7.41
N ASN A 77 -13.11 2.53 -8.22
CA ASN A 77 -12.66 1.17 -7.96
C ASN A 77 -11.14 1.03 -8.07
N ALA A 78 -10.52 1.68 -9.06
CA ALA A 78 -9.07 1.69 -9.22
C ALA A 78 -8.39 2.34 -8.01
N ASP A 79 -8.89 3.50 -7.58
CA ASP A 79 -8.35 4.25 -6.45
C ASP A 79 -8.52 3.49 -5.14
N SER A 80 -9.71 2.91 -4.90
CA SER A 80 -9.98 2.07 -3.72
C SER A 80 -9.02 0.89 -3.66
N SER A 81 -8.78 0.23 -4.79
CA SER A 81 -7.80 -0.87 -4.87
C SER A 81 -6.38 -0.40 -4.57
N ALA A 82 -5.95 0.73 -5.15
CA ALA A 82 -4.62 1.29 -4.94
C ALA A 82 -4.39 1.71 -3.48
N ILE A 83 -5.37 2.38 -2.87
CA ILE A 83 -5.31 2.79 -1.46
C ILE A 83 -5.22 1.57 -0.55
N ASN A 84 -6.06 0.55 -0.77
CA ASN A 84 -6.03 -0.67 0.03
C ASN A 84 -4.68 -1.39 -0.08
N GLN A 85 -4.16 -1.56 -1.29
CA GLN A 85 -2.85 -2.17 -1.51
C GLN A 85 -1.72 -1.40 -0.82
N ALA A 86 -1.70 -0.07 -0.94
CA ALA A 86 -0.71 0.78 -0.30
C ALA A 86 -0.80 0.70 1.23
N ALA A 87 -2.01 0.75 1.80
CA ALA A 87 -2.23 0.64 3.23
C ALA A 87 -1.80 -0.73 3.77
N THR A 88 -2.17 -1.82 3.10
CA THR A 88 -1.75 -3.18 3.47
C THR A 88 -0.23 -3.34 3.39
N ALA A 89 0.40 -2.81 2.35
CA ALA A 89 1.86 -2.86 2.20
C ALA A 89 2.57 -2.13 3.35
N GLU A 90 2.08 -0.95 3.72
CA GLU A 90 2.66 -0.17 4.83
C GLU A 90 2.44 -0.86 6.18
N GLN A 91 1.25 -1.42 6.43
CA GLN A 91 0.98 -2.22 7.62
C GLN A 91 1.94 -3.43 7.72
N ALA A 92 2.14 -4.15 6.62
CA ALA A 92 3.07 -5.26 6.57
C ALA A 92 4.52 -4.81 6.87
N ARG A 93 4.95 -3.68 6.31
CA ARG A 93 6.27 -3.10 6.57
C ARG A 93 6.47 -2.79 8.05
N ILE A 94 5.48 -2.18 8.70
CA ILE A 94 5.50 -1.86 10.13
C ILE A 94 5.55 -3.13 10.97
N ASN A 95 4.68 -4.11 10.69
CA ASN A 95 4.64 -5.37 11.42
C ASN A 95 5.98 -6.12 11.36
N ASN A 96 6.59 -6.18 10.18
CA ASN A 96 7.91 -6.79 10.00
C ASN A 96 9.00 -6.07 10.81
N ALA A 97 8.97 -4.73 10.86
CA ALA A 97 9.91 -3.94 11.65
C ALA A 97 9.75 -4.20 13.16
N VAL A 98 8.51 -4.25 13.64
CA VAL A 98 8.20 -4.58 15.05
C VAL A 98 8.67 -6.00 15.40
N GLU A 99 8.38 -6.99 14.54
CA GLU A 99 8.82 -8.37 14.76
C GLU A 99 10.35 -8.47 14.82
N LYS A 100 11.05 -7.80 13.90
CA LYS A 100 12.51 -7.73 13.89
C LYS A 100 13.05 -7.15 15.19
N MET A 101 12.50 -6.01 15.63
CA MET A 101 12.93 -5.38 16.88
C MET A 101 12.70 -6.26 18.10
N ASN A 102 11.56 -6.97 18.16
CA ASN A 102 11.28 -7.90 19.25
C ASN A 102 12.27 -9.07 19.29
N LYS A 103 12.66 -9.61 18.12
CA LYS A 103 13.70 -10.65 18.02
C LYS A 103 15.06 -10.13 18.49
N GLU A 104 15.45 -8.93 18.06
CA GLU A 104 16.71 -8.32 18.47
C GLU A 104 16.76 -8.03 19.98
N ALA A 105 15.66 -7.51 20.55
CA ALA A 105 15.54 -7.28 21.98
C ALA A 105 15.63 -8.58 22.79
N ALA A 106 14.95 -9.64 22.35
CA ALA A 106 15.01 -10.95 22.99
C ALA A 106 16.43 -11.54 22.96
N ALA A 107 17.12 -11.46 21.82
CA ALA A 107 18.50 -11.90 21.69
C ALA A 107 19.45 -11.07 22.56
N GLY A 108 19.25 -9.74 22.62
CA GLY A 108 20.01 -8.84 23.48
C GLY A 108 19.87 -9.18 24.96
N LYS A 109 18.64 -9.47 25.41
CA LYS A 109 18.36 -9.92 26.78
C LYS A 109 19.11 -11.21 27.13
N GLN A 110 19.03 -12.22 26.27
CA GLN A 110 19.73 -13.49 26.47
C GLN A 110 21.26 -13.30 26.57
N ARG A 111 21.84 -12.44 25.73
CA ARG A 111 23.28 -12.12 25.78
C ARG A 111 23.68 -11.42 27.08
N ALA A 112 22.85 -10.50 27.57
CA ALA A 112 23.10 -9.80 28.83
C ALA A 112 23.07 -10.76 30.03
N GLU A 113 22.10 -11.69 30.07
CA GLU A 113 21.97 -12.73 31.12
C GLU A 113 23.13 -13.76 31.09
N GLN A 114 23.61 -14.12 29.90
CA GLN A 114 24.79 -14.99 29.75
C GLN A 114 26.08 -14.31 30.22
N SER A 115 26.20 -13.00 29.99
CA SER A 115 27.39 -12.22 30.38
C SER A 115 27.47 -12.00 31.90
N SER A 116 26.34 -11.90 32.59
CA SER A 116 26.30 -11.74 34.06
C SER A 116 26.57 -13.05 34.82
N SER A 117 26.13 -14.19 34.28
CA SER A 117 26.36 -15.52 34.86
C SER A 117 27.81 -15.99 34.73
N SER A 118 28.45 -15.75 33.58
CA SER A 118 29.87 -16.08 33.37
C SER A 118 30.83 -15.21 34.20
N SER A 119 30.45 -13.98 34.53
CA SER A 119 31.21 -13.10 35.44
C SER A 119 31.11 -13.51 36.92
N SER A 120 30.13 -14.35 37.28
CA SER A 120 29.93 -14.82 38.66
C SER A 120 30.71 -16.11 38.99
N SER A 121 31.24 -16.81 37.97
CA SER A 121 31.95 -18.09 38.14
C SER A 121 33.47 -17.96 38.31
N SER A 122 34.03 -16.74 38.28
CA SER A 122 35.47 -16.48 38.49
C SER A 122 35.85 -16.22 39.96
N SER A 123 34.96 -16.46 40.92
CA SER A 123 35.34 -16.51 42.34
C SER A 123 36.05 -17.83 42.63
N THR A 124 37.37 -17.85 42.49
CA THR A 124 38.25 -18.95 42.94
C THR A 124 37.92 -19.33 44.38
N PRO A 125 37.67 -20.61 44.72
CA PRO A 125 37.64 -21.04 46.10
C PRO A 125 39.05 -20.85 46.67
N ILE A 126 39.18 -19.95 47.66
CA ILE A 126 40.38 -19.85 48.48
C ILE A 126 40.51 -21.20 49.19
N ALA A 127 41.43 -22.04 48.72
CA ALA A 127 41.77 -23.27 49.41
C ALA A 127 42.34 -22.89 50.80
N PRO A 128 41.84 -23.50 51.89
CA PRO A 128 42.41 -23.25 53.21
C PRO A 128 43.85 -23.78 53.26
N PRO A 129 44.78 -23.11 53.98
CA PRO A 129 46.16 -23.54 54.05
C PRO A 129 46.26 -24.90 54.76
N LEU A 130 46.92 -25.84 54.09
CA LEU A 130 47.34 -27.12 54.66
C LEU A 130 48.32 -26.85 55.82
N THR A 131 47.86 -27.06 57.05
CA THR A 131 48.73 -27.14 58.22
C THR A 131 49.49 -28.49 58.20
N PRO A 132 50.81 -28.50 58.44
CA PRO A 132 51.53 -29.74 58.62
C PRO A 132 51.27 -30.28 60.03
N ALA A 133 50.79 -31.52 60.13
CA ALA A 133 50.97 -32.31 61.35
C ALA A 133 52.44 -32.71 61.45
N PRO A 134 53.07 -32.54 62.62
CA PRO A 134 53.40 -33.75 63.37
C PRO A 134 53.34 -33.59 64.89
N GLY A 135 52.72 -34.57 65.53
CA GLY A 135 53.33 -35.41 66.58
C GLY A 135 53.85 -34.79 67.89
N GLN A 136 53.37 -35.41 68.97
CA GLN A 136 54.17 -35.86 70.12
C GLN A 136 54.54 -34.79 71.18
N MET A 137 53.86 -34.84 72.34
CA MET A 137 54.42 -35.36 73.61
C MET A 137 53.87 -34.63 74.86
N TYR A 138 53.37 -35.46 75.78
CA TYR A 138 53.04 -35.29 77.21
C TYR A 138 51.97 -34.27 77.62
#